data_AF-A0A920VEM4-F1
#
_entry.id   AF-A0A920VEM4-F1
#
_cell.length_a   1.000
_cell.length_b   1.000
_cell.length_c   1.000
_cell.angle_alpha   90.00
_cell.angle_beta   90.00
_cell.angle_gamma   90.00
#
_symmetry.space_group_name_H-M   'P 1'
#
loop_
_entity.id
_entity.type
_entity.pdbx_description
1 polymer ?
#
loop_
_entity_poly.entity_id
_entity_poly.type
_entity_poly.pdbx_seq_one_letter_code
_entity_poly.pdbx_strand_id
1 'polypeptide(L)'
;MFTDLGLGVGVANSLQGVFWWIHLSIILIFTVYIPFTKHMHMFAAPVNAFFRSLNSSGVLAPIDLENPEKFGAGRVQDFTWKQLLDGYACAVCGRCSDACPANLTGKQLSPMHIVEGLKDHMVAIGHQGGA
;
A
#
# COMPACT_ATOMS: atom_id res chain seq x y z
N MET A 1 -20.04 -27.45 -19.77
CA MET A 1 -20.41 -26.78 -18.50
C MET A 1 -21.85 -26.30 -18.51
N PHE A 2 -22.26 -25.33 -19.35
CA PHE A 2 -23.65 -24.83 -19.33
C PHE A 2 -24.67 -25.78 -19.99
N THR A 3 -24.25 -26.55 -20.99
CA THR A 3 -25.07 -27.60 -21.64
C THR A 3 -25.38 -28.76 -20.69
N ASP A 4 -24.50 -29.04 -19.73
CA ASP A 4 -24.65 -30.11 -18.75
C ASP A 4 -25.70 -29.77 -17.67
N LEU A 5 -26.03 -28.47 -17.55
CA LEU A 5 -27.11 -27.95 -16.69
C LEU A 5 -28.46 -27.89 -17.42
N GLY A 6 -28.56 -28.42 -18.64
CA GLY A 6 -29.78 -28.41 -19.45
C GLY A 6 -30.12 -27.06 -20.08
N LEU A 7 -29.19 -26.10 -20.09
CA LEU A 7 -29.41 -24.80 -20.71
C LEU A 7 -29.28 -24.91 -22.24
N GLY A 8 -30.23 -24.32 -22.96
CA GLY A 8 -30.18 -24.23 -24.42
C GLY A 8 -28.95 -23.47 -24.91
N VAL A 9 -28.39 -23.89 -26.05
CA VAL A 9 -27.12 -23.38 -26.61
C VAL A 9 -27.12 -21.85 -26.78
N GLY A 10 -28.26 -21.25 -27.17
CA GLY A 10 -28.39 -19.79 -27.30
C GLY A 10 -28.28 -19.04 -25.97
N VAL A 11 -28.85 -19.61 -24.90
CA VAL A 11 -28.75 -19.05 -23.53
C VAL A 11 -27.32 -19.22 -23.01
N ALA A 12 -26.71 -20.39 -23.23
CA ALA A 12 -25.32 -20.66 -22.83
C ALA A 12 -24.32 -19.69 -23.47
N ASN A 13 -24.44 -19.43 -24.78
CA ASN A 13 -23.57 -18.49 -25.49
C ASN A 13 -23.72 -17.05 -24.98
N SER A 14 -24.95 -16.64 -24.68
CA SER A 14 -25.22 -15.29 -24.15
C SER A 14 -24.60 -15.10 -22.76
N LEU A 15 -24.76 -16.10 -21.87
CA LEU A 15 -24.17 -16.08 -20.53
C LEU A 15 -22.65 -16.08 -20.57
N GLN A 16 -22.04 -16.88 -21.46
CA GLN A 16 -20.60 -16.88 -21.66
C GLN A 16 -20.10 -15.48 -22.05
N GLY A 17 -20.75 -14.82 -23.01
CA GLY A 17 -20.37 -13.48 -23.44
C GLY A 17 -20.45 -12.47 -22.29
N VAL A 18 -21.54 -12.51 -21.51
CA VAL A 18 -21.72 -11.65 -20.34
C VAL A 18 -20.63 -11.89 -19.28
N PHE A 19 -20.38 -13.16 -18.91
CA PHE A 19 -19.35 -13.47 -17.93
C PHE A 19 -17.95 -13.07 -18.39
N TRP A 20 -17.64 -13.24 -19.67
CA TRP A 20 -16.37 -12.81 -20.22
C TRP A 20 -16.19 -11.28 -20.12
N TRP A 21 -17.18 -10.49 -20.52
CA TRP A 21 -17.13 -9.04 -20.40
C TRP A 21 -17.07 -8.57 -18.94
N ILE A 22 -17.82 -9.20 -18.04
CA ILE A 22 -17.76 -8.91 -16.61
C ILE A 22 -16.36 -9.23 -16.05
N HIS A 23 -15.81 -10.39 -16.36
CA HIS A 23 -14.48 -10.79 -15.90
C HIS A 23 -13.39 -9.84 -16.39
N LEU A 24 -13.42 -9.48 -17.68
CA LEU A 24 -12.52 -8.49 -18.25
C LEU A 24 -12.66 -7.13 -17.54
N SER A 25 -13.89 -6.67 -17.33
CA SER A 25 -14.16 -5.40 -16.65
C SER A 25 -13.62 -5.40 -15.23
N ILE A 26 -13.80 -6.50 -14.49
CA ILE A 26 -13.24 -6.68 -13.14
C ILE A 26 -11.71 -6.59 -13.17
N ILE A 27 -11.04 -7.30 -14.08
CA ILE A 27 -9.56 -7.24 -14.19
C ILE A 27 -9.08 -5.81 -14.43
N LEU A 28 -9.73 -5.08 -15.35
CA LEU A 28 -9.36 -3.71 -15.68
C LEU A 28 -9.57 -2.77 -14.49
N ILE A 29 -10.70 -2.87 -13.78
CA ILE A 29 -10.98 -2.07 -12.59
C ILE A 29 -9.96 -2.38 -11.48
N PHE A 30 -9.70 -3.66 -11.20
CA PHE A 30 -8.77 -4.05 -10.15
C PHE A 30 -7.33 -3.60 -10.44
N THR A 31 -6.90 -3.62 -11.71
CA THR A 31 -5.57 -3.14 -12.11
C THR A 31 -5.36 -1.67 -11.72
N VAL A 32 -6.38 -0.84 -11.91
CA VAL A 32 -6.32 0.58 -11.50
C VAL A 32 -6.52 0.72 -10.00
N TYR A 33 -7.36 -0.10 -9.36
CA TYR A 33 -7.71 0.04 -7.94
C TYR A 33 -6.61 -0.45 -6.98
N ILE A 34 -5.87 -1.51 -7.32
CA ILE A 34 -4.90 -2.16 -6.42
C ILE A 34 -3.82 -1.20 -5.90
N PRO A 35 -3.15 -0.37 -6.72
CA PRO A 35 -2.03 0.48 -6.27
C PRO A 35 -2.43 1.52 -5.22
N PHE A 36 -3.70 1.92 -5.20
CA PHE A 36 -4.18 3.03 -4.34
C PHE A 36 -4.76 2.56 -3.01
N THR A 37 -4.91 1.25 -2.82
CA THR A 37 -5.63 0.70 -1.67
C THR A 37 -4.76 -0.18 -0.80
N LYS A 38 -5.33 -0.65 0.31
CA LYS A 38 -4.68 -1.62 1.21
C LYS A 38 -4.21 -2.91 0.52
N HIS A 39 -4.72 -3.23 -0.67
CA HIS A 39 -4.35 -4.44 -1.40
C HIS A 39 -2.89 -4.41 -1.90
N MET A 40 -2.32 -3.21 -2.08
CA MET A 40 -0.91 -3.09 -2.50
C MET A 40 0.05 -3.76 -1.51
N HIS A 41 -0.33 -3.91 -0.23
CA HIS A 41 0.48 -4.64 0.75
C HIS A 41 0.74 -6.08 0.34
N MET A 42 -0.18 -6.73 -0.39
CA MET A 42 -0.04 -8.14 -0.76
C MET A 42 1.17 -8.36 -1.68
N PHE A 43 1.49 -7.37 -2.51
CA PHE A 43 2.67 -7.37 -3.36
C PHE A 43 3.88 -6.72 -2.69
N ALA A 44 3.68 -5.60 -2.00
CA ALA A 44 4.77 -4.85 -1.38
C ALA A 44 5.36 -5.57 -0.17
N ALA A 45 4.58 -6.30 0.64
CA ALA A 45 5.07 -6.95 1.86
C ALA A 45 6.11 -8.06 1.61
N PRO A 46 5.94 -8.99 0.64
CA PRO A 46 7.00 -9.95 0.30
C PRO A 46 8.29 -9.26 -0.18
N VAL A 47 8.17 -8.25 -1.05
CA VAL A 47 9.32 -7.47 -1.53
C VAL A 47 9.99 -6.74 -0.37
N ASN A 48 9.18 -6.16 0.53
CA ASN A 48 9.66 -5.47 1.71
C ASN A 48 10.46 -6.40 2.63
N ALA A 49 9.92 -7.60 2.89
CA ALA A 49 10.56 -8.63 3.69
C ALA A 49 11.87 -9.12 3.08
N PHE A 50 11.93 -9.25 1.75
CA PHE A 50 13.16 -9.60 1.03
C PHE A 50 14.26 -8.54 1.22
N PHE A 51 13.91 -7.26 1.18
CA PHE A 51 14.84 -6.14 1.40
C PHE A 51 14.87 -5.65 2.86
N ARG A 52 14.57 -6.53 3.83
CA ARG A 52 14.65 -6.18 5.25
C ARG A 52 16.10 -5.96 5.69
N SER A 53 16.34 -4.95 6.53
CA SER A 53 17.63 -4.79 7.21
C SER A 53 17.84 -5.88 8.28
N LEU A 54 19.04 -6.42 8.35
CA LEU A 54 19.48 -7.40 9.35
C LEU A 54 20.08 -6.73 10.61
N ASN A 55 20.20 -5.40 10.62
CA ASN A 55 20.63 -4.66 11.80
C ASN A 55 19.59 -4.76 12.92
N SER A 56 19.98 -4.39 14.14
CA SER A 56 19.05 -4.30 15.27
C SER A 56 17.89 -3.36 14.93
N SER A 57 16.66 -3.82 15.19
CA SER A 57 15.45 -3.03 14.95
C SER A 57 15.48 -1.78 15.82
N GLY A 58 15.22 -0.61 15.23
CA GLY A 58 15.12 0.67 15.94
C GLY A 58 16.37 1.56 15.88
N VAL A 59 17.44 1.16 15.17
CA VAL A 59 18.58 2.06 14.93
C VAL A 59 18.22 3.06 13.84
N LEU A 60 18.07 4.32 14.23
CA LEU A 60 17.91 5.44 13.31
C LEU A 60 19.29 5.88 12.79
N ALA A 61 19.36 6.31 11.54
CA ALA A 61 20.57 6.94 11.02
C ALA A 61 20.86 8.23 11.82
N PRO A 62 22.14 8.51 12.15
CA PRO A 62 22.49 9.74 12.83
C PRO A 62 22.13 10.94 11.95
N ILE A 63 21.52 11.95 12.57
CA ILE A 63 21.19 13.21 11.91
C ILE A 63 22.41 14.12 12.05
N ASP A 64 22.89 14.68 10.95
CA ASP A 64 23.91 15.73 10.96
C ASP A 64 23.27 17.03 11.45
N LEU A 65 23.67 17.50 12.63
CA LEU A 65 23.17 18.74 13.25
C LEU A 65 24.14 19.91 13.02
N GLU A 66 25.32 19.66 12.44
CA GLU A 66 26.36 20.67 12.22
C GLU A 66 26.19 21.40 10.88
N ASN A 67 25.50 20.79 9.90
CA ASN A 67 25.09 21.44 8.64
C ASN A 67 23.55 21.57 8.53
N PRO A 68 22.97 22.76 8.83
CA PRO A 68 21.52 22.92 9.03
C PRO A 68 20.70 23.03 7.73
N GLU A 69 21.23 22.65 6.57
CA GLU A 69 20.49 22.82 5.30
C GLU A 69 19.22 21.93 5.22
N LYS A 70 19.17 20.80 5.94
CA LYS A 70 17.98 19.94 6.04
C LYS A 70 17.86 19.24 7.40
N PHE A 71 16.78 19.50 8.13
CA PHE A 71 16.41 18.75 9.33
C PHE A 71 15.41 17.64 8.98
N GLY A 72 15.88 16.40 8.91
CA GLY A 72 15.03 15.24 8.64
C GLY A 72 14.36 15.28 7.25
N ALA A 73 13.17 14.70 7.14
CA ALA A 73 12.41 14.62 5.90
C ALA A 73 11.25 15.62 5.92
N GLY A 74 11.32 16.63 5.04
CA GLY A 74 10.26 17.64 4.87
C GLY A 74 9.36 17.37 3.66
N ARG A 75 9.85 16.60 2.68
CA ARG A 75 9.12 16.19 1.47
C ARG A 75 9.22 14.67 1.30
N VAL A 76 8.32 14.10 0.50
CA VAL A 76 8.33 12.66 0.20
C VAL A 76 9.64 12.20 -0.44
N GLN A 77 10.27 13.07 -1.23
CA GLN A 77 11.55 12.82 -1.89
C GLN A 77 12.75 12.75 -0.93
N ASP A 78 12.61 13.24 0.30
CA ASP A 78 13.67 13.14 1.31
C ASP A 78 13.69 11.75 1.99
N PHE A 79 12.68 10.91 1.76
CA PHE A 79 12.66 9.53 2.25
C PHE A 79 13.43 8.59 1.31
N THR A 80 14.06 7.58 1.90
CA THR A 80 14.70 6.50 1.13
C THR A 80 13.65 5.66 0.40
N TRP A 81 14.04 5.03 -0.72
CA TRP A 81 13.15 4.11 -1.45
C TRP A 81 12.56 3.02 -0.53
N LYS A 82 13.35 2.57 0.46
CA LYS A 82 12.96 1.54 1.40
C LYS A 82 11.86 2.04 2.36
N GLN A 83 11.99 3.27 2.88
CA GLN A 83 10.96 3.90 3.70
C GLN A 83 9.66 4.14 2.92
N LEU A 84 9.76 4.49 1.63
CA LEU A 84 8.59 4.61 0.76
C LEU A 84 7.93 3.23 0.53
N LEU A 85 8.74 2.17 0.32
CA LEU A 85 8.25 0.80 0.20
C LEU A 85 7.59 0.29 1.50
N ASP A 86 8.07 0.71 2.67
CA ASP A 86 7.44 0.40 3.96
C ASP A 86 6.01 0.96 4.04
N GLY A 87 5.75 2.12 3.44
CA GLY A 87 4.41 2.70 3.28
C GLY A 87 3.44 1.79 2.51
N TYR A 88 3.87 1.25 1.37
CA TYR A 88 3.05 0.33 0.57
C TYR A 88 2.90 -1.06 1.20
N ALA A 89 3.83 -1.48 2.05
CA ALA A 89 3.77 -2.76 2.77
C ALA A 89 2.82 -2.72 3.99
N CYS A 90 2.34 -1.54 4.39
CA CYS A 90 1.41 -1.40 5.51
C CYS A 90 0.04 -2.04 5.19
N ALA A 91 -0.41 -2.95 6.05
CA ALA A 91 -1.72 -3.59 5.94
C ALA A 91 -2.85 -2.85 6.69
N VAL A 92 -2.53 -1.73 7.35
CA VAL A 92 -3.46 -1.00 8.24
C VAL A 92 -4.10 -1.95 9.28
N CYS A 93 -3.27 -2.82 9.87
CA CYS A 93 -3.71 -3.91 10.74
C CYS A 93 -3.80 -3.54 12.23
N GLY A 94 -3.49 -2.31 12.63
CA GLY A 94 -3.62 -1.81 14.00
C GLY A 94 -2.52 -2.24 14.98
N ARG A 95 -1.78 -3.33 14.73
CA ARG A 95 -0.79 -3.89 15.67
C ARG A 95 0.25 -2.88 16.19
N CYS A 96 0.69 -1.95 15.34
CA CYS A 96 1.65 -0.92 15.72
C CYS A 96 1.01 0.19 16.58
N SER A 97 -0.27 0.49 16.37
CA SER A 97 -1.04 1.45 17.18
C SER A 97 -1.29 0.90 18.57
N ASP A 98 -1.66 -0.37 18.67
CA ASP A 98 -2.00 -1.05 19.92
C ASP A 98 -0.78 -1.21 20.83
N ALA A 99 0.38 -1.44 20.25
CA ALA A 99 1.64 -1.55 20.98
C ALA A 99 2.27 -0.19 21.32
N CYS A 100 1.76 0.93 20.80
CA CYS A 100 2.39 2.24 20.96
C CYS A 100 2.12 2.84 22.35
N PRO A 101 3.15 3.12 23.17
CA PRO A 101 2.97 3.71 24.49
C PRO A 101 2.30 5.10 24.45
N ALA A 102 2.60 5.91 23.42
CA ALA A 102 1.99 7.23 23.26
C ALA A 102 0.47 7.12 23.04
N ASN A 103 0.06 6.21 22.16
CA ASN A 103 -1.36 5.93 21.89
C ASN A 103 -2.07 5.38 23.14
N LEU A 104 -1.43 4.48 23.89
CA LEU A 104 -1.97 3.93 25.14
C LEU A 104 -2.22 4.99 26.22
N THR A 105 -1.42 6.06 26.23
CA THR A 105 -1.62 7.21 27.14
C THR A 105 -2.68 8.22 26.65
N GLY A 106 -3.41 7.90 25.58
CA GLY A 106 -4.46 8.77 25.01
C GLY A 106 -3.93 9.94 24.18
N LYS A 107 -2.64 9.93 23.79
CA LYS A 107 -2.10 10.93 22.87
C LYS A 107 -2.49 10.59 21.44
N GLN A 108 -2.64 11.63 20.61
CA GLN A 108 -3.09 11.51 19.21
C GLN A 108 -2.07 10.84 18.26
N LEU A 109 -1.05 10.15 18.77
CA LEU A 109 0.03 9.61 17.97
C LEU A 109 -0.16 8.11 17.75
N SER A 110 -0.41 7.73 16.49
CA SER A 110 -0.49 6.34 16.06
C SER A 110 0.54 6.07 14.96
N PRO A 111 1.51 5.15 15.17
CA PRO A 111 2.48 4.77 14.15
C PRO A 111 1.82 4.27 12.84
N MET A 112 0.67 3.59 12.94
CA MET A 112 -0.05 3.10 11.77
C MET A 112 -0.51 4.25 10.88
N HIS A 113 -1.15 5.26 11.47
CA HIS A 113 -1.67 6.40 10.71
C HIS A 113 -0.55 7.28 10.14
N ILE A 114 0.64 7.30 10.75
CA ILE A 114 1.80 7.98 10.17
C ILE A 114 2.25 7.28 8.88
N VAL A 115 2.38 5.96 8.90
CA VAL A 115 2.81 5.18 7.72
C VAL A 115 1.75 5.20 6.61
N GLU A 116 0.47 5.08 6.99
CA GLU A 116 -0.66 5.22 6.07
C GLU A 116 -0.70 6.62 5.43
N GLY A 117 -0.58 7.67 6.24
CA GLY A 117 -0.56 9.05 5.76
C GLY A 117 0.62 9.36 4.84
N LEU A 118 1.80 8.78 5.12
CA LEU A 118 2.95 8.90 4.21
C LEU A 118 2.66 8.27 2.85
N LYS A 119 2.05 7.08 2.82
CA LYS A 119 1.62 6.42 1.58
C LYS A 119 0.60 7.26 0.83
N ASP A 120 -0.43 7.75 1.51
CA ASP A 120 -1.48 8.56 0.87
C ASP A 120 -0.92 9.86 0.29
N HIS A 121 -0.01 10.51 1.01
CA HIS A 121 0.66 11.71 0.53
C HIS A 121 1.57 11.42 -0.68
N MET A 122 2.31 10.32 -0.66
CA MET A 122 3.13 9.87 -1.78
C MET A 122 2.28 9.60 -3.04
N VAL A 123 1.15 8.90 -2.89
CA VAL A 123 0.21 8.64 -3.99
C VAL A 123 -0.38 9.96 -4.52
N ALA A 124 -0.76 10.87 -3.63
CA ALA A 124 -1.30 12.17 -4.01
C ALA A 124 -0.30 13.00 -4.84
N ILE A 125 0.98 13.05 -4.43
CA ILE A 125 2.04 13.73 -5.20
C ILE A 125 2.28 13.01 -6.54
N GLY A 126 2.28 11.68 -6.55
CA GLY A 126 2.45 10.90 -7.78
C GLY A 126 1.36 11.17 -8.83
N HIS A 127 0.12 11.41 -8.39
CA HIS A 127 -0.99 11.80 -9.27
C HIS A 127 -0.92 13.23 -9.79
N GLN A 128 -0.28 14.14 -9.04
CA GLN A 128 -0.18 15.56 -9.41
C GLN A 128 0.92 15.84 -10.44
N GLY A 129 1.60 14.80 -10.96
CA GLY A 129 2.72 14.95 -11.88
C GLY A 129 3.90 15.57 -11.14
N GLY A 130 4.66 14.72 -10.44
CA GLY A 130 5.77 15.15 -9.57
C GLY A 130 6.70 16.17 -10.22
N ALA A 131 6.66 17.39 -9.68
CA ALA A 131 7.61 18.47 -9.88
C ALA A 131 8.18 18.90 -8.51
#